data_AF-A0A2D9XVW3-F1
#
_entry.id   AF-A0A2D9XVW3-F1
#
_cell.length_a   1.000
_cell.length_b   1.000
_cell.length_c   1.000
_cell.angle_alpha   90.00
_cell.angle_beta   90.00
_cell.angle_gamma   90.00
#
_symmetry.space_group_name_H-M   'P 1'
#
loop_
_entity.id
_entity.type
_entity.pdbx_description
1 polymer ?
#
loop_
_entity_poly.entity_id
_entity_poly.type
_entity_poly.pdbx_seq_one_letter_code
_entity_poly.pdbx_strand_id
1 'polypeptide(L)'
;MTIRLFLPLFFITITFAQTHFTIPQNVWRLSLEQNNKLGNWKGHDGRNGWNDFPYQLDTSVHIVNQHWINNISTQTILIEYGVTNRSNFIINIPIIKNFKQTHTWLSPSADIDTLMHLFHPKNKSTSGLGDVTLGLNVLVIGNPSWRGGKNKYSLYSGVDMIMPFAKPLEKFNSKNIDENGIPYHFKHLPIGSGLTQWRLKTFGEFYRKIKGRLININWSTSISIFSRNEINPEISFLSVNGTISPDSIARSIGSVLYDKGDQLYGSIIGQIEVLPKKCFVSMGMDWMVSGRDKYFSNNDSWDKWMVERQNFDTKKSISSQLIKINLLNVDSFDRFGPIPFELEIGARWFVPILTKHSFGYRSSWIRISSYFQAW
;
A
#
# COMPACT_ATOMS: atom_id res chain seq x y z
N MET A 1 -46.41 -2.04 47.27
CA MET A 1 -45.03 -2.51 47.03
C MET A 1 -44.85 -2.66 45.52
N THR A 2 -44.40 -1.59 44.88
CA THR A 2 -44.43 -1.40 43.42
C THR A 2 -43.00 -1.42 42.91
N ILE A 3 -42.64 -2.50 42.22
CA ILE A 3 -41.35 -2.64 41.51
C ILE A 3 -41.42 -1.74 40.27
N ARG A 4 -40.66 -0.63 40.28
CA ARG A 4 -40.31 0.13 39.08
C ARG A 4 -38.93 -0.30 38.62
N LEU A 5 -38.88 -1.27 37.72
CA LEU A 5 -37.69 -1.57 36.92
C LEU A 5 -37.74 -0.68 35.67
N PHE A 6 -37.07 0.48 35.73
CA PHE A 6 -36.80 1.29 34.54
C PHE A 6 -35.47 0.81 33.95
N LEU A 7 -35.52 -0.22 33.10
CA LEU A 7 -34.49 -0.42 32.08
C LEU A 7 -34.77 0.60 30.97
N PRO A 8 -33.86 1.53 30.65
CA PRO A 8 -34.04 2.29 29.42
C PRO A 8 -33.84 1.30 28.25
N LEU A 9 -34.90 1.18 27.45
CA LEU A 9 -34.88 0.57 26.13
C LEU A 9 -33.63 1.04 25.37
N PHE A 10 -32.69 0.13 25.13
CA PHE A 10 -31.69 0.32 24.09
C PHE A 10 -32.44 0.33 22.75
N PHE A 11 -32.65 1.53 22.22
CA PHE A 11 -33.35 1.75 20.97
C PHE A 11 -32.62 1.06 19.80
N ILE A 12 -33.43 0.37 19.02
CA ILE A 12 -33.10 -0.39 17.83
C ILE A 12 -32.53 0.56 16.77
N THR A 13 -31.21 0.51 16.56
CA THR A 13 -30.58 1.10 15.40
C THR A 13 -30.58 0.05 14.29
N ILE A 14 -31.51 0.17 13.34
CA ILE A 14 -31.58 -0.70 12.17
C ILE A 14 -30.31 -0.48 11.35
N THR A 15 -29.28 -1.29 11.61
CA THR A 15 -28.02 -1.29 10.87
C THR A 15 -28.11 -2.37 9.80
N PHE A 16 -28.44 -1.96 8.58
CA PHE A 16 -28.36 -2.84 7.42
C PHE A 16 -26.88 -3.14 7.13
N ALA A 17 -26.47 -4.40 7.39
CA ALA A 17 -25.35 -5.17 6.81
C ALA A 17 -24.29 -4.34 6.05
N GLN A 18 -23.15 -3.97 6.64
CA GLN A 18 -22.20 -3.08 5.97
C GLN A 18 -21.01 -3.78 5.32
N THR A 19 -20.86 -3.53 4.01
CA THR A 19 -19.65 -3.63 3.17
C THR A 19 -19.62 -2.39 2.27
N HIS A 20 -19.85 -1.22 2.88
CA HIS A 20 -20.17 0.03 2.17
C HIS A 20 -19.06 1.07 2.31
N PHE A 21 -18.93 1.92 1.28
CA PHE A 21 -17.87 2.94 1.21
C PHE A 21 -18.05 4.10 2.20
N THR A 22 -19.27 4.34 2.69
CA THR A 22 -19.59 5.39 3.65
C THR A 22 -20.42 4.83 4.81
N ILE A 23 -20.42 5.56 5.92
CA ILE A 23 -21.17 5.25 7.12
C ILE A 23 -22.23 6.34 7.41
N PRO A 24 -23.30 6.04 8.16
CA PRO A 24 -24.33 7.02 8.49
C PRO A 24 -23.78 8.18 9.32
N GLN A 25 -24.54 9.28 9.36
CA GLN A 25 -24.21 10.42 10.21
C GLN A 25 -24.08 10.00 11.68
N ASN A 26 -23.09 10.59 12.37
CA ASN A 26 -22.76 10.34 13.77
C ASN A 26 -22.38 8.89 14.08
N VAL A 27 -21.98 8.10 13.08
CA VAL A 27 -21.44 6.76 13.29
C VAL A 27 -19.93 6.79 13.16
N TRP A 28 -19.26 6.12 14.09
CA TRP A 28 -17.86 5.75 14.02
C TRP A 28 -17.72 4.32 13.50
N ARG A 29 -16.80 4.11 12.56
CA ARG A 29 -16.30 2.78 12.20
C ARG A 29 -14.84 2.70 12.59
N LEU A 30 -14.51 1.72 13.42
CA LEU A 30 -13.14 1.39 13.80
C LEU A 30 -12.79 0.05 13.20
N SER A 31 -11.74 0.01 12.40
CA SER A 31 -11.25 -1.24 11.81
C SER A 31 -9.80 -1.50 12.15
N LEU A 32 -9.51 -2.77 12.43
CA LEU A 32 -8.16 -3.27 12.65
C LEU A 32 -7.88 -4.36 11.62
N GLU A 33 -6.89 -4.14 10.77
CA GLU A 33 -6.44 -5.10 9.76
C GLU A 33 -5.04 -5.61 10.11
N GLN A 34 -4.83 -6.92 9.98
CA GLN A 34 -3.52 -7.55 9.97
C GLN A 34 -3.28 -8.14 8.58
N ASN A 35 -2.19 -7.73 7.93
CA ASN A 35 -1.87 -8.09 6.54
C ASN A 35 -0.44 -8.59 6.43
N ASN A 36 -0.25 -9.74 5.79
CA ASN A 36 1.06 -10.31 5.51
C ASN A 36 1.27 -10.40 4.00
N LYS A 37 2.42 -9.92 3.52
CA LYS A 37 2.77 -9.83 2.10
C LYS A 37 4.12 -10.47 1.86
N LEU A 38 4.22 -11.28 0.82
CA LEU A 38 5.46 -11.87 0.33
C LEU A 38 5.55 -11.60 -1.18
N GLY A 39 6.69 -11.09 -1.66
CA GLY A 39 6.82 -10.77 -3.09
C GLY A 39 8.25 -10.73 -3.57
N ASN A 40 8.42 -11.06 -4.85
CA ASN A 40 9.69 -10.95 -5.56
C ASN A 40 9.65 -9.72 -6.47
N TRP A 41 10.79 -9.07 -6.68
CA TRP A 41 10.90 -8.02 -7.70
C TRP A 41 10.59 -8.57 -9.09
N LYS A 42 9.82 -7.84 -9.90
CA LYS A 42 9.45 -8.18 -11.27
C LYS A 42 10.09 -7.21 -12.26
N GLY A 43 10.89 -7.75 -13.16
CA GLY A 43 11.52 -7.03 -14.26
C GLY A 43 10.54 -6.65 -15.37
N HIS A 44 11.08 -6.11 -16.48
CA HIS A 44 10.28 -5.70 -17.65
C HIS A 44 9.61 -6.90 -18.35
N ASP A 45 10.23 -8.07 -18.22
CA ASP A 45 9.86 -9.35 -18.80
C ASP A 45 8.95 -10.19 -17.88
N GLY A 46 8.60 -9.66 -16.70
CA GLY A 46 7.82 -10.35 -15.68
C GLY A 46 8.59 -11.45 -14.92
N ARG A 47 9.88 -11.67 -15.25
CA ARG A 47 10.76 -12.57 -14.51
C ARG A 47 11.15 -11.96 -13.17
N ASN A 48 11.63 -12.83 -12.29
CA ASN A 48 12.12 -12.39 -10.98
C ASN A 48 13.47 -11.69 -11.14
N GLY A 49 13.67 -10.61 -10.39
CA GLY A 49 14.97 -9.94 -10.28
C GLY A 49 15.35 -9.09 -11.48
N TRP A 50 16.59 -8.61 -11.46
CA TRP A 50 17.28 -8.05 -12.62
C TRP A 50 18.17 -9.13 -13.19
N ASN A 51 17.79 -9.63 -14.35
CA ASN A 51 18.59 -10.56 -15.12
C ASN A 51 19.38 -9.80 -16.20
N ASP A 52 20.58 -10.30 -16.47
CA ASP A 52 21.47 -9.87 -17.52
C ASP A 52 21.89 -8.39 -17.40
N PHE A 53 22.09 -7.87 -16.19
CA PHE A 53 22.51 -6.48 -15.99
C PHE A 53 24.00 -6.31 -16.31
N PRO A 54 24.37 -5.54 -17.35
CA PRO A 54 25.75 -5.28 -17.70
C PRO A 54 26.31 -4.21 -16.76
N TYR A 55 27.43 -4.53 -16.14
CA TYR A 55 28.20 -3.63 -15.30
C TYR A 55 29.63 -3.56 -15.82
N GLN A 56 30.09 -2.36 -16.13
CA GLN A 56 31.48 -2.14 -16.52
C GLN A 56 32.32 -1.91 -15.26
N LEU A 57 33.29 -2.79 -15.04
CA LEU A 57 34.34 -2.60 -14.04
C LEU A 57 35.66 -2.41 -14.79
N ASP A 58 36.20 -1.19 -14.72
CA ASP A 58 37.40 -0.79 -15.44
C ASP A 58 37.23 -0.96 -16.96
N THR A 59 37.96 -1.89 -17.58
CA THR A 59 37.87 -2.18 -19.02
C THR A 59 36.96 -3.35 -19.37
N SER A 60 36.43 -4.07 -18.37
CA SER A 60 35.71 -5.33 -18.55
C SER A 60 34.22 -5.17 -18.28
N VAL A 61 33.38 -5.76 -19.12
CA VAL A 61 31.93 -5.81 -18.91
C VAL A 61 31.56 -7.14 -18.27
N HIS A 62 30.86 -7.07 -17.15
CA HIS A 62 30.40 -8.20 -16.36
C HIS A 62 28.88 -8.22 -16.32
N ILE A 63 28.29 -9.41 -16.26
CA ILE A 63 26.85 -9.59 -16.13
C ILE A 63 26.52 -9.95 -14.68
N VAL A 64 25.71 -9.12 -14.02
CA VAL A 64 25.30 -9.34 -12.63
C VAL A 64 23.80 -9.65 -12.59
N ASN A 65 23.43 -10.79 -12.00
CA ASN A 65 22.02 -11.12 -11.78
C ASN A 65 21.64 -10.84 -10.34
N GLN A 66 20.57 -10.10 -10.09
CA GLN A 66 20.15 -9.67 -8.75
C GLN A 66 18.70 -10.04 -8.47
N HIS A 67 18.41 -10.48 -7.25
CA HIS A 67 17.10 -10.96 -6.84
C HIS A 67 16.73 -10.43 -5.47
N TRP A 68 15.52 -9.86 -5.36
CA TRP A 68 14.98 -9.34 -4.10
C TRP A 68 13.70 -10.06 -3.71
N ILE A 69 13.61 -10.41 -2.44
CA ILE A 69 12.43 -10.97 -1.79
C ILE A 69 12.04 -10.09 -0.62
N ASN A 70 10.81 -9.58 -0.63
CA ASN A 70 10.24 -8.78 0.45
C ASN A 70 9.22 -9.62 1.23
N ASN A 71 9.34 -9.61 2.56
CA ASN A 71 8.36 -10.15 3.49
C ASN A 71 7.91 -9.03 4.44
N ILE A 72 6.64 -8.66 4.38
CA ILE A 72 6.07 -7.50 5.09
C ILE A 72 4.87 -7.95 5.92
N SER A 73 4.86 -7.58 7.18
CA SER A 73 3.72 -7.70 8.09
C SER A 73 3.28 -6.30 8.52
N THR A 74 2.02 -5.97 8.26
CA THR A 74 1.43 -4.66 8.53
C THR A 74 0.18 -4.82 9.38
N GLN A 75 0.07 -3.98 10.40
CA GLN A 75 -1.16 -3.76 11.15
C GLN A 75 -1.71 -2.39 10.76
N THR A 76 -2.95 -2.30 10.34
CA THR A 76 -3.57 -1.03 9.94
C THR A 76 -4.73 -0.71 10.86
N ILE A 77 -4.75 0.52 11.38
CA ILE A 77 -5.87 1.07 12.14
C ILE A 77 -6.60 2.06 11.22
N LEU A 78 -7.88 1.81 10.98
CA LEU A 78 -8.74 2.68 10.20
C LEU A 78 -9.83 3.24 11.12
N ILE A 79 -9.95 4.56 11.13
CA ILE A 79 -10.96 5.30 11.88
C ILE A 79 -11.77 6.09 10.87
N GLU A 80 -13.08 5.90 10.88
CA GLU A 80 -13.98 6.65 10.02
C GLU A 80 -15.11 7.25 10.84
N TYR A 81 -15.51 8.47 10.47
CA TYR A 81 -16.60 9.17 11.11
C TYR A 81 -17.57 9.74 10.06
N GLY A 82 -18.86 9.41 10.19
CA GLY A 82 -19.90 9.95 9.34
C GLY A 82 -20.27 11.37 9.76
N VAL A 83 -19.67 12.36 9.10
CA VAL A 83 -19.94 13.78 9.36
C VAL A 83 -21.38 14.15 8.98
N THR A 84 -21.83 13.64 7.84
CA THR A 84 -23.22 13.75 7.40
C THR A 84 -23.64 12.42 6.78
N ASN A 85 -24.92 12.28 6.45
CA ASN A 85 -25.40 11.12 5.69
C ASN A 85 -24.85 11.04 4.25
N ARG A 86 -24.04 12.03 3.84
CA ARG A 86 -23.41 12.12 2.52
C ARG A 86 -21.89 12.24 2.61
N SER A 87 -21.29 12.32 3.78
CA SER A 87 -19.84 12.57 3.88
C SER A 87 -19.22 11.86 5.08
N ASN A 88 -18.02 11.33 4.87
CA ASN A 88 -17.22 10.72 5.92
C ASN A 88 -15.81 11.29 5.95
N PHE A 89 -15.30 11.39 7.18
CA PHE A 89 -13.90 11.65 7.46
C PHE A 89 -13.18 10.33 7.75
N ILE A 90 -11.93 10.22 7.34
CA ILE A 90 -11.13 9.00 7.43
C ILE A 90 -9.74 9.33 8.00
N ILE A 91 -9.28 8.52 8.94
CA ILE A 91 -7.87 8.42 9.35
C ILE A 91 -7.42 6.98 9.14
N ASN A 92 -6.32 6.78 8.42
CA ASN A 92 -5.72 5.46 8.23
C ASN A 92 -4.25 5.46 8.67
N ILE A 93 -3.93 4.62 9.65
CA ILE A 93 -2.63 4.53 10.32
C ILE A 93 -2.04 3.13 10.08
N PRO A 94 -1.14 2.97 9.11
CA PRO A 94 -0.41 1.73 8.91
C PRO A 94 0.78 1.63 9.87
N ILE A 95 0.97 0.47 10.49
CA ILE A 95 2.10 0.12 11.36
C ILE A 95 2.78 -1.10 10.75
N ILE A 96 4.01 -0.93 10.29
CA ILE A 96 4.86 -2.02 9.80
C ILE A 96 5.43 -2.74 11.01
N LYS A 97 4.89 -3.91 11.34
CA LYS A 97 5.38 -4.76 12.44
C LYS A 97 6.75 -5.33 12.12
N ASN A 98 6.92 -5.76 10.88
CA ASN A 98 8.17 -6.33 10.41
C ASN A 98 8.21 -6.23 8.88
N PHE A 99 9.27 -5.64 8.35
CA PHE A 99 9.58 -5.65 6.93
C PHE A 99 10.99 -6.17 6.78
N LYS A 100 11.13 -7.35 6.16
CA LYS A 100 12.40 -7.99 5.82
C LYS A 100 12.58 -7.99 4.32
N GLN A 101 13.79 -7.68 3.88
CA GLN A 101 14.22 -7.83 2.51
C GLN A 101 15.45 -8.73 2.47
N THR A 102 15.39 -9.76 1.62
CA THR A 102 16.56 -10.56 1.26
C THR A 102 16.97 -10.22 -0.16
N HIS A 103 18.25 -9.85 -0.33
CA HIS A 103 18.88 -9.54 -1.60
C HIS A 103 19.98 -10.56 -1.89
N THR A 104 19.87 -11.27 -3.01
CA THR A 104 20.86 -12.23 -3.48
C THR A 104 21.30 -11.88 -4.88
N TRP A 105 22.56 -12.15 -5.20
CA TRP A 105 23.11 -11.91 -6.53
C TRP A 105 23.96 -13.10 -7.00
N LEU A 106 24.18 -13.14 -8.30
CA LEU A 106 25.19 -13.98 -8.94
C LEU A 106 26.16 -13.04 -9.64
N SER A 107 27.41 -13.08 -9.19
CA SER A 107 28.51 -12.29 -9.73
C SER A 107 29.49 -13.19 -10.51
N PRO A 108 30.01 -12.75 -11.66
CA PRO A 108 31.03 -13.47 -12.42
C PRO A 108 32.45 -13.20 -11.92
N SER A 109 32.66 -12.27 -10.98
CA SER A 109 33.97 -11.87 -10.45
C SER A 109 33.95 -11.74 -8.92
N ALA A 110 35.05 -12.13 -8.27
CA ALA A 110 35.26 -11.97 -6.83
C ALA A 110 35.28 -10.48 -6.41
N ASP A 111 35.78 -9.58 -7.27
CA ASP A 111 35.83 -8.14 -6.96
C ASP A 111 34.42 -7.54 -6.92
N ILE A 112 33.58 -7.90 -7.88
CA ILE A 112 32.17 -7.49 -7.91
C ILE A 112 31.41 -8.09 -6.73
N ASP A 113 31.70 -9.34 -6.37
CA ASP A 113 31.06 -9.98 -5.22
C ASP A 113 31.40 -9.25 -3.90
N THR A 114 32.66 -8.84 -3.75
CA THR A 114 33.13 -8.02 -2.63
C THR A 114 32.41 -6.66 -2.57
N LEU A 115 32.26 -5.99 -3.71
CA LEU A 115 31.51 -4.72 -3.80
C LEU A 115 30.02 -4.91 -3.49
N MET A 116 29.40 -5.99 -3.97
CA MET A 116 28.01 -6.31 -3.65
C MET A 116 27.83 -6.55 -2.15
N HIS A 117 28.74 -7.27 -1.51
CA HIS A 117 28.71 -7.47 -0.06
C HIS A 117 28.81 -6.16 0.74
N LEU A 118 29.63 -5.21 0.26
CA LEU A 118 29.81 -3.91 0.92
C LEU A 118 28.59 -2.99 0.78
N PHE A 119 28.08 -2.79 -0.45
CA PHE A 119 27.01 -1.82 -0.72
C PHE A 119 25.61 -2.40 -0.49
N HIS A 120 25.46 -3.72 -0.61
CA HIS A 120 24.16 -4.38 -0.62
C HIS A 120 24.07 -5.54 0.38
N PRO A 121 24.00 -5.25 1.70
CA PRO A 121 23.81 -6.27 2.71
C PRO A 121 22.65 -7.21 2.38
N LYS A 122 22.93 -8.53 2.41
CA LYS A 122 22.01 -9.59 1.97
C LYS A 122 20.67 -9.57 2.67
N ASN A 123 20.63 -9.22 3.95
CA ASN A 123 19.40 -9.16 4.73
C ASN A 123 19.25 -7.79 5.37
N LYS A 124 18.11 -7.16 5.14
CA LYS A 124 17.71 -5.89 5.77
C LYS A 124 16.38 -6.09 6.48
N SER A 125 16.19 -5.39 7.59
CA SER A 125 14.91 -5.40 8.29
C SER A 125 14.58 -4.07 8.93
N THR A 126 13.31 -3.73 8.96
CA THR A 126 12.80 -2.51 9.59
C THR A 126 11.41 -2.73 10.18
N SER A 127 11.02 -1.85 11.09
CA SER A 127 9.67 -1.75 11.65
C SER A 127 9.40 -0.29 12.00
N GLY A 128 8.12 0.07 12.13
CA GLY A 128 7.74 1.43 12.50
C GLY A 128 6.41 1.85 11.91
N LEU A 129 6.13 3.14 12.02
CA LEU A 129 4.95 3.76 11.43
C LEU A 129 5.11 3.81 9.90
N GLY A 130 4.01 3.60 9.18
CA GLY A 130 3.92 3.94 7.76
C GLY A 130 3.34 5.35 7.57
N ASP A 131 3.08 5.72 6.31
CA ASP A 131 2.51 7.02 6.00
C ASP A 131 1.03 7.09 6.42
N VAL A 132 0.68 8.15 7.16
CA VAL A 132 -0.65 8.33 7.74
C VAL A 132 -1.55 9.06 6.74
N THR A 133 -2.74 8.53 6.51
CA THR A 133 -3.73 9.15 5.61
C THR A 133 -4.80 9.88 6.42
N LEU A 134 -5.11 11.11 6.00
CA LEU A 134 -6.33 11.83 6.35
C LEU A 134 -7.18 11.96 5.09
N GLY A 135 -8.46 11.63 5.16
CA GLY A 135 -9.35 11.58 4.01
C GLY A 135 -10.71 12.19 4.28
N LEU A 136 -11.31 12.75 3.23
CA LEU A 136 -12.70 13.16 3.20
C LEU A 136 -13.35 12.56 1.95
N ASN A 137 -14.51 11.93 2.10
CA ASN A 137 -15.33 11.57 0.94
C ASN A 137 -16.73 12.14 1.04
N VAL A 138 -17.34 12.36 -0.13
CA VAL A 138 -18.65 12.97 -0.30
C VAL A 138 -19.43 12.20 -1.36
N LEU A 139 -20.70 11.90 -1.07
CA LEU A 139 -21.68 11.38 -2.02
C LEU A 139 -22.07 12.51 -2.98
N VAL A 140 -21.79 12.30 -4.26
CA VAL A 140 -22.12 13.23 -5.33
C VAL A 140 -23.51 12.94 -5.87
N ILE A 141 -23.80 11.68 -6.20
CA ILE A 141 -25.06 11.26 -6.84
C ILE A 141 -25.54 9.91 -6.29
N GLY A 142 -26.85 9.72 -6.22
CA GLY A 142 -27.48 8.45 -5.87
C GLY A 142 -27.84 8.36 -4.39
N ASN A 143 -27.98 7.13 -3.92
CA ASN A 143 -28.23 6.87 -2.50
C ASN A 143 -27.19 5.89 -1.99
N PRO A 144 -26.64 6.10 -0.78
CA PRO A 144 -25.76 5.11 -0.19
C PRO A 144 -26.47 3.76 -0.10
N SER A 145 -25.76 2.69 -0.43
CA SER A 145 -26.28 1.33 -0.42
C SER A 145 -26.90 0.92 0.92
N TRP A 146 -26.35 1.38 2.05
CA TRP A 146 -26.91 1.14 3.39
C TRP A 146 -28.27 1.83 3.64
N ARG A 147 -28.62 2.88 2.89
CA ARG A 147 -29.87 3.65 3.08
C ARG A 147 -31.09 2.97 2.42
N GLY A 148 -30.88 2.05 1.49
CA GLY A 148 -31.96 1.26 0.89
C GLY A 148 -33.01 2.09 0.13
N GLY A 149 -32.61 2.76 -0.95
CA GLY A 149 -33.48 3.58 -1.80
C GLY A 149 -33.90 2.94 -3.14
N LYS A 150 -34.78 3.64 -3.90
CA LYS A 150 -35.19 3.25 -5.27
C LYS A 150 -34.02 3.22 -6.25
N ASN A 151 -33.09 4.17 -6.11
CA ASN A 151 -31.88 4.26 -6.95
C ASN A 151 -30.88 3.21 -6.47
N LYS A 152 -30.46 2.33 -7.37
CA LYS A 152 -29.58 1.19 -7.07
C LYS A 152 -28.10 1.44 -7.43
N TYR A 153 -27.69 2.69 -7.27
CA TYR A 153 -26.34 3.14 -7.55
C TYR A 153 -25.96 4.31 -6.66
N SER A 154 -24.67 4.47 -6.43
CA SER A 154 -24.09 5.63 -5.76
C SER A 154 -22.76 6.00 -6.40
N LEU A 155 -22.49 7.30 -6.43
CA LEU A 155 -21.24 7.89 -6.90
C LEU A 155 -20.72 8.84 -5.83
N TYR A 156 -19.45 8.67 -5.49
CA TYR A 156 -18.73 9.45 -4.50
C TYR A 156 -17.46 10.05 -5.12
N SER A 157 -17.02 11.13 -4.51
CA SER A 157 -15.72 11.73 -4.73
C SER A 157 -15.02 11.89 -3.39
N GLY A 158 -13.69 11.90 -3.38
CA GLY A 158 -12.93 12.10 -2.16
C GLY A 158 -11.53 12.64 -2.39
N VAL A 159 -10.96 13.19 -1.34
CA VAL A 159 -9.59 13.72 -1.30
C VAL A 159 -8.90 13.13 -0.09
N ASP A 160 -7.69 12.63 -0.28
CA ASP A 160 -6.82 12.20 0.81
C ASP A 160 -5.51 13.00 0.80
N MET A 161 -5.04 13.36 2.00
CA MET A 161 -3.68 13.80 2.27
C MET A 161 -2.96 12.65 2.99
N ILE A 162 -1.89 12.15 2.38
CA ILE A 162 -1.02 11.12 2.97
C ILE A 162 0.27 11.79 3.41
N MET A 163 0.48 11.82 4.71
CA MET A 163 1.59 12.48 5.38
C MET A 163 2.78 11.53 5.54
N PRO A 164 4.02 11.99 5.27
CA PRO A 164 5.21 11.15 5.23
C PRO A 164 5.77 10.83 6.63
N PHE A 165 5.00 10.12 7.46
CA PHE A 165 5.45 9.66 8.77
C PHE A 165 6.35 8.42 8.70
N ALA A 166 6.33 7.69 7.58
CA ALA A 166 7.20 6.55 7.39
C ALA A 166 8.66 6.97 7.34
N LYS A 167 9.52 6.19 7.98
CA LYS A 167 10.96 6.44 7.98
C LYS A 167 11.52 6.36 6.54
N PRO A 168 12.06 7.46 5.99
CA PRO A 168 12.70 7.45 4.68
C PRO A 168 14.09 6.81 4.77
N LEU A 169 14.84 6.80 3.66
CA LEU A 169 16.22 6.35 3.64
C LEU A 169 17.06 7.22 4.59
N GLU A 170 17.94 6.61 5.38
CA GLU A 170 18.81 7.33 6.31
C GLU A 170 19.89 8.10 5.55
N LYS A 171 20.38 9.20 6.13
CA LYS A 171 21.50 9.94 5.55
C LYS A 171 22.77 9.10 5.62
N PHE A 172 23.50 9.05 4.52
CA PHE A 172 24.78 8.37 4.48
C PHE A 172 25.81 9.06 5.39
N ASN A 173 26.55 8.24 6.14
CA ASN A 173 27.66 8.67 6.97
C ASN A 173 28.71 7.56 7.02
N SER A 174 29.88 7.80 6.43
CA SER A 174 30.99 6.85 6.39
C SER A 174 31.61 6.53 7.75
N LYS A 175 31.39 7.36 8.77
CA LYS A 175 31.86 7.11 10.13
C LYS A 175 30.92 6.23 10.95
N ASN A 176 29.67 6.07 10.50
CA ASN A 176 28.67 5.28 11.20
C ASN A 176 28.60 3.87 10.59
N ILE A 177 29.54 3.02 11.01
CA ILE A 177 29.78 1.68 10.48
C ILE A 177 29.48 0.59 11.51
N ASP A 178 29.20 -0.61 11.03
CA ASP A 178 29.10 -1.80 11.87
C ASP A 178 30.49 -2.41 12.19
N GLU A 179 30.48 -3.53 12.92
CA GLU A 179 31.67 -4.32 13.27
C GLU A 179 32.46 -4.84 12.05
N ASN A 180 31.82 -4.95 10.88
CA ASN A 180 32.44 -5.39 9.63
C ASN A 180 32.87 -4.22 8.73
N GLY A 181 32.77 -2.97 9.20
CA GLY A 181 33.13 -1.77 8.44
C GLY A 181 32.09 -1.30 7.42
N ILE A 182 30.87 -1.84 7.44
CA ILE A 182 29.78 -1.50 6.53
C ILE A 182 28.95 -0.35 7.11
N PRO A 183 28.79 0.78 6.40
CA PRO A 183 27.92 1.88 6.82
C PRO A 183 26.47 1.45 7.07
N TYR A 184 25.89 1.90 8.19
CA TYR A 184 24.50 1.55 8.56
C TYR A 184 23.46 1.97 7.52
N HIS A 185 23.74 3.02 6.74
CA HIS A 185 22.93 3.43 5.60
C HIS A 185 22.60 2.26 4.65
N PHE A 186 23.57 1.39 4.36
CA PHE A 186 23.37 0.25 3.45
C PHE A 186 22.49 -0.84 4.06
N LYS A 187 22.42 -0.93 5.38
CA LYS A 187 21.56 -1.91 6.09
C LYS A 187 20.14 -1.42 6.28
N HIS A 188 19.91 -0.11 6.16
CA HIS A 188 18.61 0.48 6.36
C HIS A 188 17.66 0.11 5.22
N LEU A 189 16.41 -0.20 5.59
CA LEU A 189 15.33 -0.50 4.67
C LEU A 189 14.26 0.58 4.86
N PRO A 190 14.07 1.50 3.89
CA PRO A 190 13.10 2.58 4.03
C PRO A 190 11.67 2.05 3.99
N ILE A 191 10.79 2.67 4.77
CA ILE A 191 9.35 2.34 4.81
C ILE A 191 8.55 3.24 3.84
N GLY A 192 8.95 4.50 3.72
CA GLY A 192 8.29 5.46 2.82
C GLY A 192 9.31 6.36 2.11
N SER A 193 8.79 7.22 1.23
CA SER A 193 9.64 8.08 0.39
C SER A 193 9.93 9.47 0.99
N GLY A 194 9.34 9.80 2.15
CA GLY A 194 9.50 11.15 2.74
C GLY A 194 8.73 12.26 2.01
N LEU A 195 7.81 11.89 1.11
CA LEU A 195 7.01 12.83 0.31
C LEU A 195 5.55 12.82 0.77
N THR A 196 4.96 14.01 0.86
CA THR A 196 3.50 14.13 1.03
C THR A 196 2.82 13.73 -0.27
N GLN A 197 1.75 12.95 -0.18
CA GLN A 197 0.94 12.54 -1.32
C GLN A 197 -0.47 13.11 -1.19
N TRP A 198 -0.97 13.69 -2.27
CA TRP A 198 -2.36 14.08 -2.44
C TRP A 198 -3.05 13.09 -3.36
N ARG A 199 -4.18 12.52 -2.94
CA ARG A 199 -4.93 11.55 -3.73
C ARG A 199 -6.37 12.00 -3.94
N LEU A 200 -6.72 12.22 -5.21
CA LEU A 200 -8.09 12.50 -5.64
C LEU A 200 -8.75 11.19 -6.06
N LYS A 201 -9.95 10.91 -5.55
CA LYS A 201 -10.64 9.63 -5.74
C LYS A 201 -12.03 9.87 -6.29
N THR A 202 -12.46 8.99 -7.18
CA THR A 202 -13.87 8.81 -7.53
C THR A 202 -14.21 7.33 -7.42
N PHE A 203 -15.35 7.01 -6.84
CA PHE A 203 -15.72 5.63 -6.59
C PHE A 203 -17.23 5.50 -6.50
N GLY A 204 -17.73 4.30 -6.74
CA GLY A 204 -19.16 4.08 -6.76
C GLY A 204 -19.51 2.62 -6.63
N GLU A 205 -20.80 2.39 -6.44
CA GLU A 205 -21.34 1.05 -6.31
C GLU A 205 -22.60 0.89 -7.15
N PHE A 206 -22.78 -0.29 -7.73
CA PHE A 206 -23.99 -0.70 -8.42
C PHE A 206 -24.51 -1.95 -7.75
N TYR A 207 -25.77 -1.96 -7.32
CA TYR A 207 -26.31 -3.11 -6.59
C TYR A 207 -27.65 -3.59 -7.13
N ARG A 208 -27.94 -4.88 -7.01
CA ARG A 208 -29.24 -5.44 -7.39
C ARG A 208 -29.54 -6.68 -6.57
N LYS A 209 -30.81 -6.90 -6.24
CA LYS A 209 -31.28 -8.18 -5.72
C LYS A 209 -31.67 -9.10 -6.88
N ILE A 210 -31.06 -10.28 -6.94
CA ILE A 210 -31.40 -11.36 -7.89
C ILE A 210 -31.75 -12.60 -7.06
N LYS A 211 -32.95 -13.16 -7.26
CA LYS A 211 -33.46 -14.32 -6.49
C LYS A 211 -33.31 -14.16 -4.97
N GLY A 212 -33.59 -12.95 -4.46
CA GLY A 212 -33.49 -12.62 -3.03
C GLY A 212 -32.08 -12.37 -2.51
N ARG A 213 -31.04 -12.48 -3.35
CA ARG A 213 -29.63 -12.25 -2.98
C ARG A 213 -29.12 -10.91 -3.49
N LEU A 214 -28.45 -10.16 -2.63
CA LEU A 214 -27.78 -8.92 -3.01
C LEU A 214 -26.51 -9.23 -3.82
N ILE A 215 -26.40 -8.59 -4.98
CA ILE A 215 -25.21 -8.55 -5.80
C ILE A 215 -24.78 -7.09 -5.88
N ASN A 216 -23.49 -6.83 -5.68
CA ASN A 216 -22.90 -5.50 -5.71
C ASN A 216 -21.66 -5.49 -6.60
N ILE A 217 -21.43 -4.40 -7.31
CA ILE A 217 -20.19 -4.11 -8.03
C ILE A 217 -19.68 -2.79 -7.52
N ASN A 218 -18.56 -2.83 -6.83
CA ASN A 218 -17.83 -1.67 -6.34
C ASN A 218 -16.72 -1.34 -7.34
N TRP A 219 -16.57 -0.07 -7.67
CA TRP A 219 -15.47 0.40 -8.50
C TRP A 219 -14.85 1.66 -7.88
N SER A 220 -13.56 1.86 -8.14
CA SER A 220 -12.87 3.09 -7.75
C SER A 220 -11.76 3.42 -8.73
N THR A 221 -11.49 4.71 -8.87
CA THR A 221 -10.30 5.22 -9.54
C THR A 221 -9.74 6.40 -8.75
N SER A 222 -8.42 6.55 -8.77
CA SER A 222 -7.78 7.68 -8.10
C SER A 222 -6.51 8.09 -8.79
N ILE A 223 -6.23 9.39 -8.76
CA ILE A 223 -4.94 9.95 -9.15
C ILE A 223 -4.20 10.41 -7.89
N SER A 224 -2.91 10.09 -7.82
CA SER A 224 -2.03 10.51 -6.73
C SER A 224 -0.90 11.37 -7.27
N ILE A 225 -0.71 12.52 -6.64
CA ILE A 225 0.31 13.52 -6.94
C ILE A 225 1.17 13.68 -5.69
N PHE A 226 2.47 13.89 -5.88
CA PHE A 226 3.44 13.94 -4.78
C PHE A 226 4.05 15.33 -4.65
N SER A 227 4.32 15.77 -3.41
CA SER A 227 5.15 16.94 -3.18
C SER A 227 6.58 16.65 -3.62
N ARG A 228 7.22 17.60 -4.30
CA ARG A 228 8.67 17.56 -4.53
C ARG A 228 9.41 17.89 -3.23
N ASN A 229 10.41 17.10 -2.85
CA ASN A 229 11.21 17.35 -1.65
C ASN A 229 12.63 16.80 -1.77
N GLU A 230 13.52 17.25 -0.90
CA GLU A 230 14.86 16.67 -0.77
C GLU A 230 14.81 15.29 -0.12
N ILE A 231 15.60 14.36 -0.65
CA ILE A 231 15.74 13.01 -0.10
C ILE A 231 17.20 12.64 0.09
N ASN A 232 17.45 11.67 0.96
CA ASN A 232 18.76 11.05 1.03
C ASN A 232 18.95 10.14 -0.20
N PRO A 233 20.05 10.28 -0.97
CA PRO A 233 20.28 9.47 -2.16
C PRO A 233 20.59 8.01 -1.82
N GLU A 234 20.21 7.11 -2.73
CA GLU A 234 20.72 5.75 -2.74
C GLU A 234 22.16 5.74 -3.27
N ILE A 235 23.08 5.19 -2.49
CA ILE A 235 24.47 5.05 -2.87
C ILE A 235 24.71 3.62 -3.35
N SER A 236 25.21 3.47 -4.57
CA SER A 236 25.53 2.18 -5.16
C SER A 236 26.72 2.30 -6.10
N PHE A 237 27.67 1.37 -5.99
CA PHE A 237 28.77 1.27 -6.94
C PHE A 237 28.28 0.97 -8.37
N LEU A 238 27.09 0.38 -8.54
CA LEU A 238 26.50 0.10 -9.85
C LEU A 238 26.15 1.35 -10.66
N SER A 239 26.20 2.54 -10.05
CA SER A 239 25.96 3.83 -10.70
C SER A 239 27.20 4.44 -11.36
N VAL A 240 28.38 3.83 -11.16
CA VAL A 240 29.68 4.29 -11.66
C VAL A 240 30.41 3.15 -12.36
N ASN A 241 31.33 3.45 -13.28
CA ASN A 241 32.02 2.44 -14.10
C ASN A 241 33.38 2.01 -13.52
N GLY A 242 33.58 2.08 -12.21
CA GLY A 242 34.88 1.82 -11.57
C GLY A 242 34.81 1.64 -10.06
N THR A 243 35.92 1.21 -9.45
CA THR A 243 36.06 1.04 -8.00
C THR A 243 36.16 2.40 -7.31
N ILE A 244 35.02 2.91 -6.82
CA ILE A 244 34.95 4.20 -6.12
C ILE A 244 34.43 3.96 -4.69
N SER A 245 35.02 4.68 -3.73
CA SER A 245 34.56 4.61 -2.33
C SER A 245 33.15 5.18 -2.16
N PRO A 246 32.34 4.63 -1.22
CA PRO A 246 31.02 5.17 -0.89
C PRO A 246 30.99 6.69 -0.65
N ASP A 247 32.02 7.22 0.03
CA ASP A 247 32.15 8.66 0.30
C ASP A 247 32.27 9.50 -0.97
N SER A 248 33.03 9.02 -1.95
CA SER A 248 33.25 9.75 -3.19
C SER A 248 31.99 9.76 -4.05
N ILE A 249 31.24 8.64 -4.06
CA ILE A 249 29.91 8.57 -4.70
C ILE A 249 28.93 9.52 -4.00
N ALA A 250 28.87 9.50 -2.67
CA ALA A 250 27.98 10.38 -1.90
C ALA A 250 28.26 11.87 -2.17
N ARG A 251 29.55 12.25 -2.24
CA ARG A 251 29.95 13.63 -2.54
C ARG A 251 29.65 14.03 -3.98
N SER A 252 29.78 13.12 -4.94
CA SER A 252 29.47 13.43 -6.34
C SER A 252 27.98 13.64 -6.56
N ILE A 253 27.13 12.89 -5.87
CA ILE A 253 25.67 13.06 -5.90
C ILE A 253 25.26 14.36 -5.19
N GLY A 254 25.74 14.58 -3.97
CA GLY A 254 25.35 15.74 -3.17
C GLY A 254 23.90 15.67 -2.67
N SER A 255 23.22 16.82 -2.61
CA SER A 255 21.79 16.89 -2.26
C SER A 255 20.93 16.48 -3.45
N VAL A 256 19.85 15.75 -3.19
CA VAL A 256 18.96 15.26 -4.25
C VAL A 256 17.56 15.78 -4.04
N LEU A 257 17.08 16.53 -5.03
CA LEU A 257 15.67 16.89 -5.13
C LEU A 257 14.94 15.79 -5.90
N TYR A 258 13.89 15.24 -5.31
CA TYR A 258 13.14 14.11 -5.86
C TYR A 258 11.70 14.50 -6.19
N ASP A 259 11.31 14.16 -7.42
CA ASP A 259 9.98 14.37 -7.97
C ASP A 259 9.42 13.03 -8.42
N LYS A 260 8.49 12.49 -7.63
CA LYS A 260 7.92 11.17 -7.83
C LYS A 260 6.82 11.22 -8.87
N GLY A 261 6.85 10.30 -9.82
CA GLY A 261 5.86 10.21 -10.88
C GLY A 261 4.45 9.99 -10.34
N ASP A 262 3.49 10.74 -10.89
CA ASP A 262 2.06 10.62 -10.57
C ASP A 262 1.57 9.19 -10.75
N GLN A 263 0.59 8.78 -9.96
CA GLN A 263 0.04 7.42 -10.01
C GLN A 263 -1.44 7.42 -10.32
N LEU A 264 -1.85 6.59 -11.27
CA LEU A 264 -3.25 6.30 -11.55
C LEU A 264 -3.57 4.90 -11.02
N TYR A 265 -4.59 4.82 -10.17
CA TYR A 265 -5.10 3.58 -9.60
C TYR A 265 -6.52 3.31 -10.08
N GLY A 266 -6.85 2.05 -10.24
CA GLY A 266 -8.20 1.57 -10.51
C GLY A 266 -8.49 0.26 -9.80
N SER A 267 -9.75 0.04 -9.46
CA SER A 267 -10.24 -1.18 -8.83
C SER A 267 -11.67 -1.48 -9.26
N ILE A 268 -11.96 -2.76 -9.46
CA ILE A 268 -13.31 -3.29 -9.63
C ILE A 268 -13.48 -4.56 -8.80
N ILE A 269 -14.54 -4.63 -8.01
CA ILE A 269 -14.83 -5.74 -7.11
C ILE A 269 -16.30 -6.11 -7.26
N GLY A 270 -16.56 -7.33 -7.70
CA GLY A 270 -17.88 -7.94 -7.65
C GLY A 270 -18.09 -8.66 -6.33
N GLN A 271 -19.29 -8.56 -5.78
CA GLN A 271 -19.67 -9.13 -4.49
C GLN A 271 -21.04 -9.80 -4.61
N ILE A 272 -21.18 -10.97 -3.97
CA ILE A 272 -22.43 -11.72 -3.88
C ILE A 272 -22.73 -12.11 -2.44
N GLU A 273 -24.00 -11.98 -2.06
CA GLU A 273 -24.55 -12.45 -0.79
C GLU A 273 -24.80 -13.97 -0.82
N VAL A 274 -23.96 -14.73 -0.12
CA VAL A 274 -24.05 -16.19 -0.03
C VAL A 274 -25.00 -16.62 1.08
N LEU A 275 -24.95 -15.96 2.24
CA LEU A 275 -25.92 -16.11 3.32
C LEU A 275 -26.60 -14.77 3.56
N PRO A 276 -27.94 -14.70 3.57
CA PRO A 276 -28.65 -13.43 3.65
C PRO A 276 -28.18 -12.66 4.89
N LYS A 277 -27.71 -11.44 4.68
CA LYS A 277 -27.18 -10.50 5.66
C LYS A 277 -26.01 -11.00 6.53
N LYS A 278 -25.48 -12.20 6.30
CA LYS A 278 -24.47 -12.83 7.17
C LYS A 278 -23.15 -13.08 6.47
N CYS A 279 -23.15 -13.43 5.18
CA CYS A 279 -21.93 -13.82 4.48
C CYS A 279 -21.92 -13.29 3.05
N PHE A 280 -20.86 -12.56 2.71
CA PHE A 280 -20.60 -12.05 1.38
C PHE A 280 -19.27 -12.55 0.87
N VAL A 281 -19.25 -13.01 -0.39
CA VAL A 281 -18.02 -13.35 -1.10
C VAL A 281 -17.79 -12.30 -2.16
N SER A 282 -16.56 -11.80 -2.25
CA SER A 282 -16.17 -10.82 -3.26
C SER A 282 -14.95 -11.28 -4.02
N MET A 283 -14.91 -10.96 -5.31
CA MET A 283 -13.78 -11.18 -6.19
C MET A 283 -13.53 -9.89 -6.98
N GLY A 284 -12.27 -9.55 -7.19
CA GLY A 284 -11.95 -8.30 -7.85
C GLY A 284 -10.55 -8.22 -8.41
N MET A 285 -10.28 -7.08 -9.05
CA MET A 285 -9.01 -6.76 -9.66
C MET A 285 -8.67 -5.31 -9.37
N ASP A 286 -7.40 -5.08 -9.04
CA ASP A 286 -6.81 -3.77 -8.83
C ASP A 286 -5.68 -3.58 -9.83
N TRP A 287 -5.46 -2.33 -10.24
CA TRP A 287 -4.32 -1.96 -11.06
C TRP A 287 -3.80 -0.57 -10.70
N MET A 288 -2.51 -0.35 -10.92
CA MET A 288 -1.85 0.93 -10.75
C MET A 288 -0.77 1.10 -11.79
N VAL A 289 -0.74 2.26 -12.43
CA VAL A 289 0.35 2.68 -13.31
C VAL A 289 0.93 3.97 -12.76
N SER A 290 2.24 4.12 -12.84
CA SER A 290 2.91 5.37 -12.47
C SER A 290 3.49 6.08 -13.68
N GLY A 291 3.68 7.39 -13.53
CA GLY A 291 4.67 8.14 -14.27
C GLY A 291 6.08 7.71 -13.87
N ARG A 292 7.06 8.22 -14.62
CA ARG A 292 8.48 8.04 -14.35
C ARG A 292 8.93 9.10 -13.35
N ASP A 293 9.79 8.71 -12.42
CA ASP A 293 10.35 9.62 -11.42
C ASP A 293 11.40 10.54 -12.04
N LYS A 294 11.74 11.62 -11.35
CA LYS A 294 12.84 12.52 -11.70
C LYS A 294 13.70 12.80 -10.48
N TYR A 295 15.01 12.80 -10.70
CA TYR A 295 16.04 13.12 -9.72
C TYR A 295 16.83 14.31 -10.25
N PHE A 296 17.17 15.23 -9.36
CA PHE A 296 18.04 16.36 -9.66
C PHE A 296 19.14 16.39 -8.60
N SER A 297 20.38 16.15 -9.03
CA SER A 297 21.56 16.12 -8.18
C SER A 297 22.74 16.84 -8.85
N ASN A 298 23.92 16.78 -8.24
CA ASN A 298 25.15 17.27 -8.86
C ASN A 298 25.71 16.28 -9.91
N ASN A 299 25.07 15.12 -10.11
CA ASN A 299 25.52 14.06 -11.00
C ASN A 299 24.40 13.57 -11.93
N ASP A 300 24.34 14.15 -13.13
CA ASP A 300 23.36 13.81 -14.16
C ASP A 300 23.39 12.33 -14.58
N SER A 301 24.55 11.68 -14.51
CA SER A 301 24.67 10.26 -14.84
C SER A 301 24.00 9.40 -13.78
N TRP A 302 24.17 9.75 -12.50
CA TRP A 302 23.47 9.10 -11.39
C TRP A 302 21.96 9.36 -11.47
N ASP A 303 21.55 10.60 -11.78
CA ASP A 303 20.13 10.93 -11.95
C ASP A 303 19.48 10.05 -13.03
N LYS A 304 20.11 9.91 -14.20
CA LYS A 304 19.63 9.02 -15.26
C LYS A 304 19.62 7.55 -14.82
N TRP A 305 20.67 7.11 -14.15
CA TRP A 305 20.80 5.74 -13.64
C TRP A 305 19.70 5.39 -12.64
N MET A 306 19.30 6.33 -11.77
CA MET A 306 18.21 6.16 -10.81
C MET A 306 16.84 6.06 -11.48
N VAL A 307 16.67 6.68 -12.64
CA VAL A 307 15.39 6.74 -13.35
C VAL A 307 15.12 5.46 -14.14
N GLU A 308 16.08 5.02 -14.96
CA GLU A 308 15.92 3.90 -15.88
C GLU A 308 17.27 3.26 -16.18
N ARG A 309 17.30 1.92 -16.21
CA ARG A 309 18.46 1.10 -16.58
C ARG A 309 17.98 -0.28 -17.04
N GLN A 310 18.89 -1.14 -17.50
CA GLN A 310 18.49 -2.46 -17.99
C GLN A 310 17.68 -3.23 -16.93
N ASN A 311 16.47 -3.63 -17.30
CA ASN A 311 15.52 -4.37 -16.46
C ASN A 311 14.97 -3.60 -15.23
N PHE A 312 15.13 -2.28 -15.20
CA PHE A 312 14.61 -1.40 -14.15
C PHE A 312 14.12 -0.07 -14.73
N ASP A 313 12.92 0.34 -14.32
CA ASP A 313 12.37 1.66 -14.60
C ASP A 313 11.62 2.09 -13.33
N THR A 314 11.69 3.37 -12.99
CA THR A 314 10.86 3.94 -11.92
C THR A 314 9.38 3.97 -12.33
N LYS A 315 9.10 4.00 -13.63
CA LYS A 315 7.77 3.80 -14.20
C LYS A 315 7.32 2.35 -13.98
N LYS A 316 6.33 2.15 -13.12
CA LYS A 316 5.83 0.82 -12.77
C LYS A 316 4.40 0.58 -13.21
N SER A 317 4.08 -0.69 -13.40
CA SER A 317 2.73 -1.20 -13.58
C SER A 317 2.51 -2.31 -12.57
N ILE A 318 1.44 -2.26 -11.81
CA ILE A 318 1.05 -3.30 -10.86
C ILE A 318 -0.37 -3.70 -11.18
N SER A 319 -0.62 -5.00 -11.23
CA SER A 319 -1.97 -5.52 -11.29
C SER A 319 -2.10 -6.69 -10.35
N SER A 320 -3.24 -6.80 -9.68
CA SER A 320 -3.52 -7.88 -8.75
C SER A 320 -4.97 -8.30 -8.79
N GLN A 321 -5.22 -9.57 -8.52
CA GLN A 321 -6.55 -10.11 -8.28
C GLN A 321 -6.72 -10.38 -6.79
N LEU A 322 -7.95 -10.30 -6.32
CA LEU A 322 -8.30 -10.58 -4.93
C LEU A 322 -9.56 -11.41 -4.82
N ILE A 323 -9.63 -12.13 -3.71
CA ILE A 323 -10.83 -12.75 -3.19
C ILE A 323 -10.96 -12.40 -1.71
N LYS A 324 -12.18 -12.14 -1.26
CA LYS A 324 -12.46 -11.90 0.15
C LYS A 324 -13.81 -12.40 0.58
N ILE A 325 -13.91 -12.76 1.85
CA ILE A 325 -15.13 -13.21 2.53
C ILE A 325 -15.39 -12.23 3.66
N ASN A 326 -16.61 -11.70 3.73
CA ASN A 326 -17.06 -10.85 4.82
C ASN A 326 -18.16 -11.56 5.60
N LEU A 327 -17.92 -11.76 6.90
CA LEU A 327 -18.89 -12.30 7.84
C LEU A 327 -19.44 -11.15 8.67
N LEU A 328 -20.75 -11.01 8.69
CA LEU A 328 -21.42 -9.87 9.31
C LEU A 328 -22.17 -10.32 10.57
N ASN A 329 -21.93 -9.61 11.66
CA ASN A 329 -22.65 -9.69 12.92
C ASN A 329 -23.19 -8.30 13.28
N VAL A 330 -24.04 -7.75 12.40
CA VAL A 330 -24.56 -6.38 12.55
C VAL A 330 -26.09 -6.30 12.63
N ASP A 331 -26.82 -7.35 12.21
CA ASP A 331 -28.29 -7.36 12.31
C ASP A 331 -28.72 -7.37 13.79
N SER A 332 -29.41 -6.32 14.22
CA SER A 332 -29.77 -6.14 15.63
C SER A 332 -30.70 -7.23 16.17
N PHE A 333 -31.43 -7.93 15.30
CA PHE A 333 -32.35 -9.00 15.68
C PHE A 333 -31.71 -10.39 15.73
N ASP A 334 -30.51 -10.54 15.18
CA ASP A 334 -29.85 -11.85 14.97
C ASP A 334 -28.32 -11.75 15.18
N ARG A 335 -27.89 -10.79 16.03
CA ARG A 335 -26.49 -10.60 16.40
C ARG A 335 -26.12 -11.38 17.65
N PHE A 336 -24.91 -11.90 17.65
CA PHE A 336 -24.27 -12.43 18.82
C PHE A 336 -23.56 -11.31 19.59
N GLY A 337 -23.89 -11.16 20.87
CA GLY A 337 -23.26 -10.17 21.75
C GLY A 337 -23.71 -8.71 21.51
N PRO A 338 -23.18 -7.77 22.32
CA PRO A 338 -23.65 -6.38 22.33
C PRO A 338 -23.06 -5.50 21.22
N ILE A 339 -21.89 -5.86 20.67
CA ILE A 339 -21.14 -5.00 19.74
C ILE A 339 -21.32 -5.51 18.30
N PRO A 340 -21.81 -4.67 17.37
CA PRO A 340 -21.90 -5.04 15.96
C PRO A 340 -20.49 -5.08 15.34
N PHE A 341 -20.19 -6.15 14.61
CA PHE A 341 -18.90 -6.29 13.94
C PHE A 341 -19.00 -6.95 12.55
N GLU A 342 -17.96 -6.72 11.76
CA GLU A 342 -17.69 -7.39 10.48
C GLU A 342 -16.30 -8.01 10.56
N LEU A 343 -16.18 -9.26 10.10
CA LEU A 343 -14.91 -9.94 9.92
C LEU A 343 -14.67 -10.15 8.43
N GLU A 344 -13.65 -9.49 7.89
CA GLU A 344 -13.16 -9.69 6.53
C GLU A 344 -11.93 -10.60 6.56
N ILE A 345 -11.92 -11.61 5.70
CA ILE A 345 -10.76 -12.46 5.43
C ILE A 345 -10.49 -12.40 3.94
N GLY A 346 -9.27 -12.10 3.55
CA GLY A 346 -8.96 -11.93 2.13
C GLY A 346 -7.58 -12.43 1.73
N ALA A 347 -7.45 -12.68 0.43
CA ALA A 347 -6.21 -12.99 -0.23
C ALA A 347 -6.10 -12.20 -1.53
N ARG A 348 -4.87 -11.81 -1.89
CA ARG A 348 -4.56 -11.06 -3.11
C ARG A 348 -3.27 -11.60 -3.70
N TRP A 349 -3.20 -11.65 -5.03
CA TRP A 349 -2.01 -12.06 -5.76
C TRP A 349 -1.82 -11.19 -6.99
N PHE A 350 -0.57 -10.86 -7.31
CA PHE A 350 -0.22 -10.12 -8.51
C PHE A 350 -0.52 -10.91 -9.79
N VAL A 351 -0.72 -10.18 -10.89
CA VAL A 351 -0.86 -10.72 -12.24
C VAL A 351 0.49 -10.61 -12.96
N PRO A 352 1.18 -11.72 -13.29
CA PRO A 352 2.57 -11.69 -13.76
C PRO A 352 2.83 -10.85 -15.01
N ILE A 353 1.97 -10.94 -16.03
CA ILE A 353 2.18 -10.27 -17.33
C ILE A 353 1.94 -8.75 -17.24
N LEU A 354 1.13 -8.32 -16.26
CA LEU A 354 0.73 -6.93 -16.08
C LEU A 354 1.52 -6.21 -14.98
N THR A 355 2.36 -6.94 -14.24
CA THR A 355 3.17 -6.41 -13.14
C THR A 355 4.62 -6.28 -13.58
N LYS A 356 5.10 -5.05 -13.71
CA LYS A 356 6.44 -4.71 -14.22
C LYS A 356 7.08 -3.64 -13.35
N HIS A 357 8.40 -3.76 -13.18
CA HIS A 357 9.24 -2.85 -12.41
C HIS A 357 8.74 -2.61 -10.98
N SER A 358 8.27 -3.67 -10.34
CA SER A 358 7.74 -3.61 -8.98
C SER A 358 7.74 -5.01 -8.35
N PHE A 359 7.54 -5.07 -7.04
CA PHE A 359 7.32 -6.34 -6.35
C PHE A 359 5.95 -6.95 -6.70
N GLY A 360 5.97 -8.20 -7.16
CA GLY A 360 4.78 -9.03 -7.37
C GLY A 360 4.39 -9.71 -6.07
N TYR A 361 3.54 -9.06 -5.28
CA TYR A 361 3.13 -9.56 -3.97
C TYR A 361 2.02 -10.61 -4.05
N ARG A 362 2.10 -11.59 -3.15
CA ARG A 362 0.99 -12.38 -2.64
C ARG A 362 0.74 -11.96 -1.21
N SER A 363 -0.52 -11.77 -0.84
CA SER A 363 -0.86 -11.32 0.49
C SER A 363 -2.13 -11.96 1.00
N SER A 364 -2.23 -12.09 2.32
CA SER A 364 -3.45 -12.45 3.03
C SER A 364 -3.66 -11.49 4.18
N TRP A 365 -4.92 -11.24 4.49
CA TRP A 365 -5.28 -10.36 5.60
C TRP A 365 -6.53 -10.82 6.31
N ILE A 366 -6.64 -10.36 7.55
CA ILE A 366 -7.85 -10.42 8.36
C ILE A 366 -8.13 -9.01 8.85
N ARG A 367 -9.37 -8.55 8.73
CA ARG A 367 -9.81 -7.27 9.26
C ARG A 367 -11.06 -7.46 10.10
N ILE A 368 -11.06 -6.87 11.28
CA ILE A 368 -12.27 -6.71 12.09
C ILE A 368 -12.68 -5.24 12.06
N SER A 369 -13.97 -4.99 11.86
CA SER A 369 -14.56 -3.65 11.88
C SER A 369 -15.72 -3.62 12.87
N SER A 370 -15.79 -2.59 13.72
CA SER A 370 -16.88 -2.38 14.66
C SER A 370 -17.47 -0.98 14.51
N TYR A 371 -18.74 -0.84 14.89
CA TYR A 371 -19.53 0.37 14.66
C TYR A 371 -20.05 0.94 15.99
N PHE A 372 -19.89 2.26 16.18
CA PHE A 372 -20.30 2.97 17.39
C PHE A 372 -21.09 4.22 17.02
N GLN A 373 -22.26 4.41 17.62
CA GLN A 373 -23.07 5.61 17.40
C GLN A 373 -22.70 6.69 18.43
N ALA A 374 -22.37 7.87 17.94
CA ALA A 374 -22.28 9.10 18.72
C ALA A 374 -23.67 9.76 18.77
N TRP A 375 -24.03 10.30 19.93
CA TRP A 375 -25.30 10.97 20.18
C TRP A 375 -25.16 12.47 20.04
#